data_AF-A0A3B9LAV5-F1
#
_entry.id   AF-A0A3B9LAV5-F1
#
_cell.length_a   1.000
_cell.length_b   1.000
_cell.length_c   1.000
_cell.angle_alpha   90.00
_cell.angle_beta   90.00
_cell.angle_gamma   90.00
#
_symmetry.space_group_name_H-M   'P 1'
#
loop_
_entity.id
_entity.type
_entity.pdbx_description
1 polymer ?
#
loop_
_entity_poly.entity_id
_entity_poly.type
_entity_poly.pdbx_seq_one_letter_code
_entity_poly.pdbx_strand_id
1 'polypeptide(L)'
;MSAKRNNAFNQFPRFLWSLEAAGIESDYIYLTHTRYPRFLAMAIEGEEFEEQALDHINVTVVEHERHGLIACYDNGLHFKNFIFLDNMPDKNIIAQSCLEAIADYKLLILENTTDD
;
A
#
# COMPACT_ATOMS: atom_id res chain seq x y z
N MET A 1 -23.24 -2.97 1.16
CA MET A 1 -22.55 -1.71 1.48
C MET A 1 -23.41 -0.51 1.06
N SER A 2 -23.37 0.60 1.80
CA SER A 2 -24.19 1.79 1.49
C SER A 2 -23.57 2.63 0.36
N ALA A 3 -24.36 2.99 -0.65
CA ALA A 3 -23.96 3.89 -1.74
C ALA A 3 -23.41 5.24 -1.23
N LYS A 4 -23.91 5.73 -0.10
CA LYS A 4 -23.43 6.97 0.54
C LYS A 4 -21.96 6.87 0.96
N ARG A 5 -21.52 5.71 1.47
CA ARG A 5 -20.12 5.49 1.87
C ARG A 5 -19.19 5.47 0.66
N ASN A 6 -19.61 4.82 -0.44
CA ASN A 6 -18.81 4.78 -1.66
C ASN A 6 -18.60 6.18 -2.25
N ASN A 7 -19.66 7.00 -2.27
CA ASN A 7 -19.55 8.38 -2.74
C ASN A 7 -18.57 9.21 -1.92
N ALA A 8 -18.52 9.02 -0.60
CA ALA A 8 -17.55 9.70 0.25
C ALA A 8 -16.10 9.30 -0.08
N PHE A 9 -15.81 8.00 -0.18
CA PHE A 9 -14.45 7.53 -0.53
C PHE A 9 -14.00 7.95 -1.94
N ASN A 10 -14.93 8.03 -2.89
CA ASN A 10 -14.61 8.43 -4.27
C ASN A 10 -14.13 9.89 -4.40
N GLN A 11 -14.35 10.73 -3.38
CA GLN A 11 -13.83 12.10 -3.35
C GLN A 11 -12.33 12.18 -3.03
N PHE A 12 -11.75 11.11 -2.46
CA PHE A 12 -10.33 11.02 -2.14
C PHE A 12 -9.53 10.45 -3.33
N PRO A 13 -8.22 10.78 -3.46
CA PRO A 13 -7.35 10.09 -4.39
C PRO A 13 -7.29 8.60 -4.06
N ARG A 14 -6.93 7.78 -5.06
CA ARG A 14 -6.92 6.32 -4.94
C ARG A 14 -5.98 5.86 -3.82
N PHE A 15 -4.77 6.41 -3.79
CA PHE A 15 -3.76 6.13 -2.78
C PHE A 15 -3.48 7.40 -1.98
N LEU A 16 -3.37 7.24 -0.67
CA LEU A 16 -3.02 8.29 0.28
C LEU A 16 -1.85 7.76 1.10
N TRP A 17 -0.68 8.36 0.92
CA TRP A 17 0.54 8.03 1.64
C TRP A 17 0.74 9.00 2.79
N SER A 18 1.07 8.48 3.97
CA SER A 18 1.47 9.27 5.13
C SER A 18 2.86 8.80 5.54
N LEU A 19 3.84 9.67 5.27
CA LEU A 19 5.25 9.44 5.57
C LEU A 19 5.60 9.76 7.04
N GLU A 20 4.67 10.38 7.77
CA GLU A 20 4.84 10.74 9.18
C GLU A 20 3.54 10.53 9.96
N ALA A 21 3.57 9.62 10.94
CA ALA A 21 2.52 9.53 11.94
C ALA A 21 2.95 10.31 13.19
N ALA A 22 2.30 11.46 13.43
CA ALA A 22 2.37 12.22 14.69
C ALA A 22 3.76 12.75 15.10
N GLY A 23 4.62 13.13 14.15
CA GLY A 23 5.91 13.76 14.45
C GLY A 23 6.92 12.84 15.14
N ILE A 24 6.69 11.52 15.07
CA ILE A 24 7.67 10.50 15.42
C ILE A 24 8.32 10.11 14.11
N GLU A 25 9.58 10.47 13.93
CA GLU A 25 10.43 9.93 12.88
C GLU A 25 10.39 8.42 13.02
N SER A 26 9.75 7.77 12.06
CA SER A 26 9.42 6.36 12.12
C SER A 26 9.63 5.81 10.73
N ASP A 27 10.33 4.69 10.64
CA ASP A 27 10.57 3.95 9.39
C ASP A 27 9.28 3.34 8.79
N TYR A 28 8.11 3.76 9.26
CA TYR A 28 6.81 3.20 8.90
C TYR A 28 6.03 4.20 8.07
N ILE A 29 5.75 3.80 6.84
CA ILE A 29 4.89 4.52 5.92
C ILE A 29 3.47 3.95 6.08
N TYR A 30 2.45 4.79 6.03
CA TYR A 30 1.06 4.33 6.06
C TYR A 30 0.38 4.59 4.73
N LEU A 31 -0.33 3.56 4.24
CA LEU A 31 -1.13 3.63 3.01
C LEU A 31 -2.62 3.52 3.35
N THR A 32 -3.42 4.44 2.81
CA THR A 32 -4.87 4.25 2.67
C THR A 32 -5.25 4.09 1.21
N HIS A 33 -5.82 2.94 0.84
CA HIS A 33 -6.41 2.69 -0.47
C HIS A 33 -7.93 2.93 -0.42
N THR A 34 -8.42 3.87 -1.24
CA THR A 34 -9.79 4.39 -1.13
C THR A 34 -10.75 3.83 -2.18
N ARG A 35 -10.26 2.98 -3.10
CA ARG A 35 -11.10 2.23 -4.05
C ARG A 35 -11.24 0.78 -3.58
N TYR A 36 -12.22 0.04 -4.09
CA TYR A 36 -12.37 -1.37 -3.73
C TYR A 36 -11.14 -2.16 -4.20
N PRO A 37 -10.51 -2.99 -3.35
CA PRO A 37 -10.78 -3.20 -1.94
C PRO A 37 -10.23 -2.04 -1.09
N ARG A 38 -11.10 -1.41 -0.29
CA ARG A 38 -10.65 -0.31 0.58
C ARG A 38 -9.92 -0.85 1.79
N PHE A 39 -8.71 -0.39 2.03
CA PHE A 39 -7.92 -0.81 3.18
C PHE A 39 -7.00 0.28 3.69
N LEU A 40 -6.58 0.13 4.95
CA LEU A 40 -5.38 0.75 5.49
C LEU A 40 -4.32 -0.33 5.64
N ALA A 41 -3.06 0.03 5.39
CA ALA A 41 -1.92 -0.86 5.59
C ALA A 41 -0.70 -0.05 6.06
N MET A 42 0.18 -0.73 6.79
CA MET A 42 1.53 -0.25 7.05
C MET A 42 2.43 -0.72 5.90
N ALA A 43 3.15 0.19 5.28
CA ALA A 43 4.15 -0.05 4.26
C ALA A 43 5.54 0.07 4.88
N ILE A 44 6.42 -0.87 4.53
CA ILE A 44 7.80 -0.94 4.99
C ILE A 44 8.68 -1.15 3.77
N GLU A 45 9.60 -0.22 3.54
CA GLU A 45 10.62 -0.36 2.50
C GLU A 45 11.66 -1.39 2.93
N GLY A 46 11.94 -2.34 2.06
CA GLY A 46 13.07 -3.24 2.15
C GLY A 46 14.30 -2.64 1.48
N GLU A 47 15.46 -3.26 1.75
CA GLU A 47 16.78 -2.75 1.36
C GLU A 47 16.94 -2.55 -0.17
N GLU A 48 16.24 -3.32 -0.99
CA GLU A 48 16.36 -3.29 -2.46
C GLU A 48 15.26 -2.49 -3.15
N PHE A 49 14.47 -1.71 -2.40
CA PHE A 49 13.28 -1.06 -2.96
C PHE A 49 13.59 -0.12 -4.14
N GLU A 50 14.64 0.70 -4.04
CA GLU A 50 15.00 1.67 -5.09
C GLU A 50 15.56 1.00 -6.36
N GLU A 51 16.34 -0.07 -6.21
CA GLU A 51 17.09 -0.71 -7.31
C GLU A 51 16.21 -1.58 -8.23
N GLN A 52 15.02 -1.95 -7.77
CA GLN A 52 14.16 -2.89 -8.48
C GLN A 52 13.31 -2.23 -9.58
N ALA A 53 13.48 -2.61 -10.84
CA ALA A 53 12.63 -2.14 -11.93
C ALA A 53 11.17 -2.60 -11.78
N LEU A 54 10.21 -1.74 -12.12
CA LEU A 54 8.76 -2.04 -12.04
C LEU A 54 8.31 -3.16 -13.01
N ASP A 55 9.13 -3.46 -14.01
CA ASP A 55 8.70 -4.19 -15.21
C ASP A 55 8.34 -5.66 -14.92
N HIS A 56 8.74 -6.19 -13.76
CA HIS A 56 8.52 -7.59 -13.35
C HIS A 56 8.14 -7.75 -11.86
N ILE A 57 7.36 -6.81 -11.30
CA ILE A 57 6.91 -6.94 -9.90
C ILE A 57 5.86 -8.04 -9.77
N ASN A 58 6.15 -9.04 -8.96
CA ASN A 58 5.17 -10.03 -8.52
C ASN A 58 4.86 -9.84 -7.04
N VAL A 59 3.60 -9.58 -6.72
CA VAL A 59 3.16 -9.40 -5.32
C VAL A 59 2.56 -10.70 -4.82
N THR A 60 3.14 -11.23 -3.74
CA THR A 60 2.61 -12.43 -3.06
C THR A 60 1.88 -12.03 -1.80
N VAL A 61 0.67 -12.55 -1.60
CA VAL A 61 -0.13 -12.33 -0.39
C VAL A 61 -0.13 -13.59 0.46
N VAL A 62 0.45 -13.50 1.66
CA VAL A 62 0.59 -14.61 2.61
C VAL A 62 -0.17 -14.33 3.90
N GLU A 63 -0.54 -15.40 4.61
CA GLU A 63 -1.05 -15.32 5.98
C GLU A 63 0.11 -15.53 6.95
N HIS A 64 0.25 -14.64 7.93
CA HIS A 64 1.26 -14.68 8.97
C HIS A 64 0.60 -14.71 10.35
N GLU A 65 1.06 -15.63 11.21
CA GLU A 65 0.41 -15.93 12.50
C GLU A 65 0.24 -14.69 13.41
N ARG A 66 1.23 -13.80 13.43
CA ARG A 66 1.22 -12.58 14.27
C ARG A 66 0.65 -11.33 13.58
N HIS A 67 0.72 -11.26 12.26
CA HIS A 67 0.50 -10.01 11.51
C HIS A 67 -0.72 -10.08 10.58
N GLY A 68 -1.43 -11.21 10.57
CA GLY A 68 -2.54 -11.43 9.66
C GLY A 68 -2.05 -11.52 8.22
N LEU A 69 -2.75 -10.88 7.29
CA LEU A 69 -2.29 -10.81 5.91
C LEU A 69 -1.06 -9.92 5.78
N ILE A 70 -0.11 -10.40 4.97
CA ILE A 70 1.04 -9.64 4.51
C ILE A 70 1.06 -9.73 2.98
N ALA A 71 1.26 -8.60 2.31
CA ALA A 71 1.55 -8.58 0.88
C ALA A 71 3.01 -8.15 0.70
N CYS A 72 3.79 -8.97 0.01
CA CYS A 72 5.21 -8.74 -0.21
C CYS A 72 5.48 -8.62 -1.70
N TYR A 73 6.27 -7.62 -2.06
CA TYR A 73 7.06 -7.65 -3.27
C TYR A 73 8.52 -7.92 -2.89
N ASP A 74 8.99 -9.15 -3.14
CA ASP A 74 10.37 -9.62 -2.90
C ASP A 74 11.07 -8.92 -1.72
N ASN A 75 12.23 -8.30 -1.95
CA ASN A 75 12.99 -7.47 -1.00
C ASN A 75 12.68 -5.97 -1.13
N GLY A 76 11.63 -5.60 -1.87
CA GLY A 76 11.19 -4.23 -2.10
C GLY A 76 10.22 -3.77 -1.01
N LEU A 77 8.99 -3.40 -1.38
CA LEU A 77 8.00 -2.84 -0.45
C LEU A 77 7.06 -3.91 0.12
N HIS A 78 6.88 -3.91 1.44
CA HIS A 78 6.01 -4.86 2.15
C HIS A 78 4.83 -4.14 2.78
N PHE A 79 3.62 -4.68 2.60
CA PHE A 79 2.40 -4.20 3.25
C PHE A 79 1.96 -5.16 4.35
N LYS A 80 1.72 -4.63 5.55
CA LYS A 80 1.37 -5.38 6.77
C LYS A 80 0.16 -4.76 7.47
N ASN A 81 -0.42 -5.52 8.39
CA ASN A 81 -1.49 -5.07 9.30
C ASN A 81 -2.71 -4.49 8.55
N PHE A 82 -3.19 -5.19 7.52
CA PHE A 82 -4.33 -4.73 6.73
C PHE A 82 -5.59 -4.54 7.57
N ILE A 83 -6.22 -3.38 7.42
CA ILE A 83 -7.56 -3.08 7.95
C ILE A 83 -8.48 -2.84 6.76
N PHE A 84 -9.26 -3.86 6.40
CA PHE A 84 -10.26 -3.72 5.33
C PHE A 84 -11.46 -2.92 5.82
N LEU A 85 -11.83 -1.89 5.05
CA LEU A 85 -13.02 -1.06 5.30
C LEU A 85 -14.27 -1.65 4.62
N ASP A 86 -14.04 -2.63 3.75
CA ASP A 86 -15.02 -3.44 3.04
C ASP A 86 -15.01 -4.88 3.53
N ASN A 87 -15.86 -5.73 2.95
CA ASN A 87 -15.75 -7.17 3.14
C ASN A 87 -14.37 -7.66 2.67
N MET A 88 -13.88 -8.71 3.31
CA MET A 88 -12.61 -9.35 2.97
C MET A 88 -12.53 -9.67 1.47
N PRO A 89 -11.59 -9.07 0.73
CA PRO A 89 -11.41 -9.35 -0.68
C PRO A 89 -10.60 -10.62 -0.93
N ASP A 90 -10.64 -11.11 -2.17
CA ASP A 90 -9.78 -12.20 -2.62
C ASP A 90 -8.29 -11.78 -2.60
N LYS A 91 -7.39 -12.72 -2.28
CA LYS A 91 -5.94 -12.47 -2.22
C LYS A 91 -5.38 -11.91 -3.53
N ASN A 92 -5.89 -12.34 -4.68
CA ASN A 92 -5.44 -11.82 -5.98
C ASN A 92 -5.82 -10.34 -6.18
N ILE A 93 -6.99 -9.94 -5.67
CA ILE A 93 -7.43 -8.54 -5.72
C ILE A 93 -6.57 -7.67 -4.79
N ILE A 94 -6.21 -8.19 -3.61
CA ILE A 94 -5.27 -7.54 -2.70
C ILE A 94 -3.90 -7.38 -3.38
N ALA A 95 -3.37 -8.46 -3.96
CA ALA A 95 -2.07 -8.47 -4.64
C ALA A 95 -2.02 -7.41 -5.76
N GLN A 96 -3.04 -7.37 -6.61
CA GLN A 96 -3.16 -6.39 -7.69
C GLN A 96 -3.21 -4.95 -7.15
N SER A 97 -3.97 -4.71 -6.08
CA SER A 97 -4.06 -3.36 -5.49
C SER A 97 -2.74 -2.93 -4.85
N CYS A 98 -1.99 -3.86 -4.26
CA CYS A 98 -0.67 -3.60 -3.70
C CYS A 98 0.37 -3.34 -4.80
N LEU A 99 0.30 -4.06 -5.92
CA LEU A 99 1.15 -3.81 -7.10
C LEU A 99 0.94 -2.38 -7.63
N GLU A 100 -0.32 -1.97 -7.80
CA GLU A 100 -0.65 -0.60 -8.22
C GLU A 100 -0.16 0.44 -7.22
N ALA A 101 -0.25 0.15 -5.91
CA ALA A 101 0.27 1.03 -4.88
C ALA A 101 1.81 1.14 -4.93
N ILE A 102 2.55 0.06 -5.17
CA ILE A 102 4.01 0.09 -5.31
C ILE A 102 4.43 1.02 -6.47
N ALA A 103 3.75 0.90 -7.62
CA ALA A 103 4.04 1.77 -8.77
C ALA A 103 3.76 3.25 -8.46
N ASP A 104 2.63 3.53 -7.81
CA ASP A 104 2.27 4.89 -7.36
C ASP A 104 3.30 5.47 -6.38
N TYR A 105 3.75 4.67 -5.41
CA TYR A 105 4.74 5.09 -4.42
C TYR A 105 6.11 5.39 -5.03
N LYS A 106 6.56 4.57 -6.00
CA LYS A 106 7.81 4.86 -6.72
C LYS A 106 7.75 6.16 -7.48
N LEU A 107 6.62 6.47 -8.12
CA LEU A 107 6.43 7.75 -8.80
C LEU A 107 6.49 8.91 -7.80
N LEU A 108 5.85 8.78 -6.63
CA LEU A 108 5.91 9.78 -5.58
C LEU A 108 7.35 10.05 -5.10
N ILE A 109 8.16 9.01 -4.88
CA ILE A 109 9.56 9.20 -4.46
C ILE A 109 10.40 9.86 -5.57
N LEU A 110 10.23 9.44 -6.82
CA LEU A 110 10.93 10.05 -7.95
C LEU A 110 10.63 11.55 -8.10
N GLU A 111 9.37 11.95 -7.91
CA GLU A 111 8.98 13.37 -7.94
C GLU A 111 9.60 14.19 -6.80
N ASN A 112 9.80 13.60 -5.62
CA ASN A 112 10.37 14.28 -4.45
C ASN A 112 11.91 14.26 -4.41
N THR A 113 12.57 13.50 -5.27
CA THR A 113 14.05 13.40 -5.34
C THR A 113 14.66 14.25 -6.45
N THR A 114 13.84 14.86 -7.32
CA THR A 114 14.28 15.73 -8.43
C THR A 114 14.50 17.20 -8.07
N ASP A 115 14.32 17.59 -6.81
CA ASP A 115 14.44 18.98 -6.34
C ASP A 115 15.82 19.34 -5.74
N ASP A 116 16.82 18.45 -5.84
CA ASP A 116 18.22 18.68 -5.41
C ASP A 116 19.20 18.97 -6.56
#